data_AF-A0A7C3JI24-F1
#
_entry.id   AF-A0A7C3JI24-F1
#
_cell.length_a   1.000
_cell.length_b   1.000
_cell.length_c   1.000
_cell.angle_alpha   90.00
_cell.angle_beta   90.00
_cell.angle_gamma   90.00
#
_symmetry.space_group_name_H-M   'P 1'
#
loop_
_entity.id
_entity.type
_entity.pdbx_description
1 polymer ?
#
loop_
_entity_poly.entity_id
_entity_poly.type
_entity_poly.pdbx_seq_one_letter_code
_entity_poly.pdbx_strand_id
1 'polypeptide(L)' 'MIQGLQDKVVIVTGGGHGIGRAYCHGFAEAGAKVVVADIDAPAAEKVAGEVVKQFDAKALAARVDVAQ' A
#
# COMPACT_ATOMS: atom_id res chain seq x y z
N MET A 1 -2.69 -14.06 10.13
CA MET A 1 -2.11 -13.72 8.82
C MET A 1 -3.23 -13.52 7.82
N ILE A 2 -3.09 -12.54 6.93
CA ILE A 2 -4.02 -12.31 5.83
C ILE A 2 -3.79 -13.40 4.78
N GLN A 3 -4.84 -14.02 4.26
CA GLN A 3 -4.76 -15.16 3.33
C GLN A 3 -5.60 -14.89 2.08
N GLY A 4 -5.29 -15.57 0.98
CA GLY A 4 -6.09 -15.52 -0.27
C GLY A 4 -5.88 -14.28 -1.16
N LEU A 5 -4.81 -13.50 -0.92
CA LEU A 5 -4.53 -12.28 -1.67
C LEU A 5 -3.39 -12.40 -2.69
N GLN A 6 -2.81 -13.60 -2.85
CA GLN A 6 -1.79 -13.86 -3.86
C GLN A 6 -2.25 -13.34 -5.23
N ASP A 7 -1.41 -12.49 -5.84
CA ASP A 7 -1.61 -11.85 -7.13
C ASP A 7 -2.79 -10.88 -7.27
N LYS A 8 -3.56 -10.65 -6.20
CA LYS A 8 -4.64 -9.67 -6.17
C LYS A 8 -4.08 -8.25 -6.09
N VAL A 9 -4.91 -7.28 -6.49
CA VAL A 9 -4.63 -5.85 -6.33
C VAL A 9 -5.44 -5.34 -5.14
N VAL A 10 -4.79 -4.64 -4.22
CA VAL A 10 -5.41 -4.00 -3.06
C VAL A 10 -5.11 -2.51 -3.09
N ILE A 11 -6.14 -1.69 -2.88
CA ILE A 11 -6.02 -0.24 -2.74
C ILE A 11 -6.22 0.10 -1.27
N VAL A 12 -5.26 0.81 -0.67
CA VAL A 12 -5.34 1.25 0.72
C VAL A 12 -5.43 2.77 0.74
N THR A 13 -6.58 3.29 1.16
CA THR A 13 -6.80 4.72 1.41
C THR A 13 -6.20 5.12 2.75
N GLY A 14 -5.55 6.29 2.82
CA GLY A 14 -4.75 6.69 3.99
C GLY A 14 -3.50 5.82 4.15
N GLY A 15 -2.99 5.26 3.05
CA GLY A 15 -1.92 4.27 3.05
C GLY A 15 -0.53 4.81 3.40
N GLY A 16 -0.33 6.13 3.42
CA GLY A 16 0.96 6.77 3.69
C GLY A 16 1.39 6.73 5.16
N HIS A 17 0.46 6.47 6.08
CA HIS A 17 0.68 6.67 7.52
C HIS A 17 0.14 5.54 8.40
N GLY A 18 0.67 5.44 9.62
CA GLY A 18 0.12 4.66 10.73
C GLY A 18 -0.46 3.30 10.34
N ILE A 19 -1.78 3.15 10.55
CA ILE A 19 -2.52 1.91 10.29
C ILE A 19 -2.58 1.59 8.79
N GLY A 20 -2.76 2.59 7.92
CA GLY A 20 -2.78 2.37 6.47
C GLY A 20 -1.47 1.80 5.95
N ARG A 21 -0.33 2.34 6.42
CA ARG A 21 1.00 1.78 6.14
C ARG A 21 1.12 0.33 6.60
N ALA A 22 0.65 0.02 7.82
CA ALA A 22 0.69 -1.35 8.35
C ALA A 22 -0.13 -2.31 7.48
N TYR A 23 -1.29 -1.87 6.97
CA TYR A 23 -2.06 -2.66 6.01
C TYR A 23 -1.36 -2.83 4.67
N CYS A 24 -0.75 -1.79 4.10
CA CYS A 24 0.05 -1.90 2.87
C CYS A 24 1.12 -3.01 3.01
N HIS A 25 1.81 -3.04 4.14
CA HIS A 25 2.83 -4.04 4.42
C HIS A 25 2.24 -5.44 4.59
N GLY A 26 1.19 -5.59 5.41
CA GLY A 26 0.54 -6.89 5.64
C GLY A 26 -0.10 -7.47 4.38
N PHE A 27 -0.63 -6.64 3.48
CA PHE A 27 -1.16 -7.10 2.20
C PHE A 27 -0.05 -7.50 1.22
N ALA A 28 1.05 -6.76 1.20
CA ALA A 28 2.23 -7.11 0.40
C ALA A 28 2.84 -8.44 0.86
N GLU A 29 2.99 -8.64 2.18
CA GLU A 29 3.43 -9.90 2.78
C GLU A 29 2.51 -11.07 2.40
N ALA A 30 1.21 -10.81 2.22
CA ALA A 30 0.23 -11.80 1.76
C ALA A 30 0.23 -12.03 0.23
N GLY A 31 1.20 -11.49 -0.51
CA GLY A 31 1.38 -11.67 -1.96
C GLY A 31 0.55 -10.73 -2.84
N ALA A 32 -0.04 -9.67 -2.26
CA ALA A 32 -0.81 -8.70 -3.01
C ALA A 32 0.06 -7.63 -3.68
N LYS A 33 -0.47 -7.05 -4.75
CA LYS A 33 0.02 -5.81 -5.37
C LYS A 33 -0.71 -4.65 -4.69
N VAL A 34 0.02 -3.62 -4.26
CA VAL A 34 -0.54 -2.59 -3.36
C VAL A 34 -0.58 -1.23 -4.04
N VAL A 35 -1.75 -0.59 -4.05
CA VAL A 35 -1.88 0.84 -4.33
C VAL A 35 -1.95 1.59 -3.01
N VAL A 36 -0.97 2.44 -2.77
CA VAL A 36 -0.91 3.33 -1.61
C VAL A 36 -1.60 4.64 -1.99
N ALA A 37 -2.87 4.78 -1.65
CA ALA A 37 -3.67 5.97 -1.91
C ALA A 37 -3.68 6.86 -0.68
N ASP A 38 -3.13 8.06 -0.78
CA ASP A 38 -3.08 9.02 0.33
C ASP A 38 -3.12 10.46 -0.19
N ILE A 39 -3.66 11.39 0.61
CA ILE A 39 -3.65 12.82 0.27
C ILE A 39 -2.21 13.38 0.34
N ASP A 40 -1.38 12.78 1.19
CA ASP A 40 0.05 13.03 1.32
C ASP A 40 0.84 12.18 0.30
N ALA A 41 1.17 12.77 -0.85
CA ALA A 41 1.90 12.08 -1.91
C ALA A 41 3.31 11.63 -1.49
N PRO A 42 4.15 12.45 -0.84
CA PRO A 42 5.44 11.99 -0.32
C PRO A 42 5.34 10.78 0.62
N ALA A 43 4.35 10.75 1.51
CA ALA A 43 4.13 9.61 2.40
C ALA A 43 3.72 8.36 1.62
N ALA A 44 2.82 8.51 0.63
CA ALA A 44 2.43 7.40 -0.24
C ALA A 44 3.60 6.82 -1.03
N GLU A 45 4.44 7.67 -1.63
CA GLU A 45 5.65 7.28 -2.35
C GLU A 45 6.65 6.54 -1.46
N LYS A 46 6.86 7.05 -0.24
CA LYS A 46 7.72 6.41 0.75
C LYS A 46 7.23 5.00 1.07
N VAL A 47 5.94 4.83 1.38
CA VAL A 47 5.37 3.52 1.72
C VAL A 47 5.37 2.57 0.52
N ALA A 48 5.07 3.03 -0.69
CA ALA A 48 5.17 2.20 -1.89
C ALA A 48 6.61 1.70 -2.11
N GLY A 49 7.62 2.56 -1.90
CA GLY A 49 9.02 2.18 -1.94
C GLY A 49 9.42 1.17 -0.85
N GLU A 50 8.86 1.30 0.35
CA GLU A 50 9.04 0.31 1.42
C GLU A 50 8.43 -1.05 1.03
N VAL A 51 7.23 -1.05 0.44
CA VAL A 51 6.57 -2.28 -0.01
C VAL A 51 7.42 -3.04 -1.03
N VAL A 52 7.93 -2.34 -2.05
CA VAL A 52 8.79 -2.93 -3.08
C VAL A 52 10.08 -3.49 -2.47
N LYS A 53 10.72 -2.75 -1.57
CA LYS A 53 12.02 -3.14 -0.98
C LYS A 53 11.91 -4.27 0.04
N GLN A 54 10.84 -4.32 0.84
CA GLN A 54 10.74 -5.24 1.97
C GLN A 54 10.06 -6.56 1.61
N PHE A 55 9.13 -6.54 0.66
CA PHE A 55 8.27 -7.70 0.35
C PHE A 55 8.42 -8.21 -1.09
N ASP A 56 9.29 -7.58 -1.91
CA ASP A 56 9.43 -7.86 -3.35
C ASP A 56 8.07 -7.79 -4.09
N ALA A 57 7.15 -6.98 -3.58
CA ALA A 57 5.79 -6.85 -4.09
C ALA A 57 5.67 -5.61 -5.00
N LYS A 58 4.78 -5.67 -5.99
CA LYS A 58 4.49 -4.48 -6.82
C LYS A 58 3.71 -3.46 -5.99
N ALA A 59 4.14 -2.20 -6.03
CA ALA A 59 3.40 -1.12 -5.42
C ALA A 59 3.29 0.10 -6.35
N LEU A 60 2.22 0.87 -6.16
CA LEU A 60 1.99 2.15 -6.82
C LEU A 60 1.55 3.18 -5.78
N ALA A 61 2.17 4.34 -5.77
CA ALA A 61 1.71 5.47 -4.97
C ALA A 61 0.74 6.33 -5.78
N ALA A 62 -0.35 6.76 -5.16
CA ALA A 62 -1.33 7.65 -5.77
C ALA A 62 -1.72 8.75 -4.79
N ARG A 63 -1.57 10.01 -5.21
CA ARG A 63 -2.13 11.15 -4.47
C ARG A 63 -3.64 11.16 -4.63
N VAL A 64 -4.38 10.96 -3.55
CA VAL A 64 -5.85 10.86 -3.56
C VAL A 64 -6.43 11.59 -2.35
N ASP A 65 -7.29 12.57 -2.60
CA ASP A 65 -8.28 13.03 -1.61
C ASP A 65 -9.54 12.17 -1.79
N VAL A 66 -9.87 11.37 -0.79
CA VAL A 66 -11.02 10.44 -0.85
C VAL A 66 -12.37 11.12 -0.67
N ALA A 67 -12.39 12.39 -0.26
CA ALA A 67 -13.61 13.16 -0.04
C ALA A 67 -14.02 14.02 -1.25
N GLN A 68 -13.34 13.88 -2.39
CA GLN A 68 -13.58 14.61 -3.64
C GLN A 68 -14.08 13.69 -4.75
#